data_AF-A0A2M8EBR6-F1
#
_entry.id   AF-A0A2M8EBR6-F1
#
_cell.length_a   1.000
_cell.length_b   1.000
_cell.length_c   1.000
_cell.angle_alpha   90.00
_cell.angle_beta   90.00
_cell.angle_gamma   90.00
#
_symmetry.space_group_name_H-M   'P 1'
#
loop_
_entity.id
_entity.type
_entity.pdbx_description
1 polymer ?
#
loop_
_entity_poly.entity_id
_entity_poly.type
_entity_poly.pdbx_seq_one_letter_code
_entity_poly.pdbx_strand_id
1 'polypeptide(L)'
;MQVEAKLFKSGNSQAVRLPKAFRMPGDTVWIDRDAATGNVILRAKDDDKRKRNLEELFRLIREQPFTEDFIPPRDDACRPSPFEDWEARDLAEPTQLEKVTKVAKRTRKTTV
;
A
#
# COMPACT_ATOMS: atom_id res chain seq x y z
N MET A 1 1.01 16.14 1.82
CA MET A 1 1.43 17.53 1.54
C MET A 1 0.94 17.89 0.15
N GLN A 2 0.13 18.94 0.02
CA GLN A 2 -0.36 19.45 -1.26
C GLN A 2 0.11 20.89 -1.42
N VAL A 3 0.51 21.28 -2.62
CA VAL A 3 0.86 22.67 -2.95
C VAL A 3 0.08 23.10 -4.17
N GLU A 4 -0.36 24.34 -4.19
CA GLU A 4 -0.97 24.95 -5.35
C GLU A 4 0.13 25.39 -6.33
N ALA A 5 -0.05 25.08 -7.62
CA ALA A 5 0.87 25.47 -8.68
C ALA A 5 0.09 26.06 -9.85
N LYS A 6 0.66 27.09 -10.49
CA LYS A 6 0.02 27.77 -11.61
C LYS A 6 0.14 26.96 -12.90
N LEU A 7 -1.00 26.77 -13.56
CA LEU A 7 -1.11 26.18 -14.89
C LEU A 7 -0.87 27.26 -15.94
N PHE A 8 -0.06 26.96 -16.95
CA PHE A 8 0.26 27.90 -18.03
C PHE A 8 0.32 27.18 -19.38
N LYS A 9 0.33 27.97 -20.46
CA LYS A 9 0.49 27.46 -21.82
C LYS A 9 1.94 27.61 -22.27
N SER A 10 2.46 26.60 -22.94
CA SER A 10 3.77 26.60 -23.59
C SER A 10 3.57 26.17 -25.05
N GLY A 11 3.52 27.13 -25.96
CA GLY A 11 3.03 26.91 -27.33
C GLY A 11 1.57 26.42 -27.31
N ASN A 12 1.30 25.30 -27.98
CA ASN A 12 -0.03 24.67 -28.01
C ASN A 12 -0.29 23.75 -26.79
N SER A 13 0.72 23.53 -25.96
CA SER A 13 0.68 22.56 -24.85
C SER A 13 0.33 23.23 -23.52
N GLN A 14 -0.23 22.47 -22.59
CA GLN A 14 -0.45 22.90 -21.20
C GLN A 14 0.69 22.39 -20.32
N ALA A 15 1.16 23.24 -19.40
CA ALA A 15 2.29 22.95 -18.53
C ALA A 15 2.04 23.43 -17.08
N VAL A 16 2.67 22.75 -16.12
CA VAL A 16 2.67 23.11 -14.69
C VAL A 16 4.09 23.49 -14.30
N ARG A 17 4.24 24.57 -13.51
CA ARG A 17 5.54 24.88 -12.89
C ARG A 17 5.71 24.05 -11.62
N LEU A 18 6.66 23.13 -11.60
CA LEU A 18 6.96 22.34 -10.40
C LEU A 18 7.65 23.21 -9.33
N PRO A 19 7.04 23.37 -8.14
CA PRO A 19 7.68 24.07 -7.03
C PRO A 19 8.94 23.34 -6.57
N LYS A 20 9.84 24.05 -5.86
CA LYS A 20 11.15 23.52 -5.45
C LYS A 20 11.07 22.16 -4.73
N ALA A 21 10.04 21.98 -3.89
CA ALA A 21 9.83 20.75 -3.12
C ALA A 21 9.45 19.52 -3.98
N PHE A 22 8.95 19.75 -5.21
CA PHE A 22 8.47 18.70 -6.12
C PHE A 22 9.35 18.57 -7.38
N ARG A 23 10.55 19.14 -7.36
CA ARG A 23 11.50 18.96 -8.46
C ARG A 23 11.96 17.50 -8.48
N MET A 24 11.73 16.84 -9.61
CA MET A 24 12.18 15.47 -9.85
C MET A 24 13.58 15.48 -10.48
N PRO A 25 14.39 14.44 -10.28
CA PRO A 25 15.64 14.25 -10.99
C PRO A 25 15.39 13.81 -12.45
N GLY A 26 16.30 14.18 -13.35
CA GLY A 26 16.26 13.82 -14.77
C GLY A 26 15.41 14.76 -15.64
N ASP A 27 15.36 14.45 -16.94
CA ASP A 27 14.71 15.31 -17.95
C ASP A 27 13.35 14.78 -18.43
N THR A 28 13.01 13.53 -18.09
CA THR A 28 11.78 12.86 -18.57
C THR A 28 10.97 12.28 -17.42
N VAL A 29 9.65 12.28 -17.57
CA VAL A 29 8.70 11.74 -16.59
C VAL A 29 7.66 10.87 -17.28
N TRP A 30 7.15 9.87 -16.57
CA TRP A 30 5.94 9.15 -16.94
C TRP A 30 4.72 9.89 -16.39
N ILE A 31 3.66 9.94 -17.19
CA ILE A 31 2.40 10.60 -16.84
C ILE A 31 1.29 9.57 -16.95
N ASP A 32 0.65 9.26 -15.82
CA ASP A 32 -0.53 8.42 -15.77
C ASP A 32 -1.73 9.24 -15.33
N ARG A 33 -2.89 8.95 -15.92
CA ARG A 33 -4.15 9.52 -15.48
C ARG A 33 -4.97 8.42 -14.84
N ASP A 34 -5.28 8.59 -13.56
CA ASP A 34 -6.23 7.72 -12.89
C ASP A 34 -7.63 8.02 -13.42
N ALA A 35 -8.28 7.01 -14.01
CA ALA A 35 -9.61 7.15 -14.58
C ALA A 35 -10.70 7.33 -13.51
N ALA A 36 -10.48 6.81 -12.29
CA ALA A 36 -11.48 6.85 -11.22
C ALA A 36 -11.53 8.23 -10.55
N THR A 37 -10.36 8.81 -10.25
CA THR A 37 -10.27 10.08 -9.54
C THR A 37 -10.00 11.28 -10.45
N GLY A 38 -9.58 11.03 -11.69
CA GLY A 38 -9.15 12.07 -12.63
C GLY A 38 -7.78 12.67 -12.32
N ASN A 39 -7.09 12.16 -11.29
CA ASN A 39 -5.78 12.64 -10.88
C ASN A 39 -4.71 12.30 -11.92
N VAL A 40 -3.74 13.21 -12.05
CA VAL A 40 -2.55 13.00 -12.89
C VAL A 40 -1.37 12.69 -11.99
N ILE A 41 -0.78 11.52 -12.19
CA ILE A 41 0.35 11.02 -11.43
C ILE A 41 1.61 11.18 -12.29
N LEU A 42 2.60 11.90 -11.75
CA LEU A 42 3.90 12.07 -12.38
C LEU A 42 4.89 11.12 -11.69
N ARG A 43 5.59 10.30 -12.48
CA ARG A 43 6.65 9.42 -11.98
C ARG A 43 7.95 9.79 -12.67
N ALA A 44 9.03 9.90 -11.91
CA ALA A 44 10.36 10.08 -12.49
C ALA A 44 10.64 8.89 -13.41
N LYS A 45 10.99 9.16 -14.68
CA LYS A 45 11.53 8.12 -15.54
C LYS A 45 12.98 7.98 -15.10
N ASP A 46 13.22 7.12 -14.11
CA ASP A 46 14.58 6.67 -13.84
C ASP A 46 15.14 6.19 -15.17
N ASP A 47 16.25 6.81 -15.60
CA ASP A 47 17.04 6.34 -16.74
C ASP A 47 17.14 4.83 -16.61
N ASP A 48 17.15 4.13 -17.75
CA ASP A 48 17.05 2.67 -17.84
C ASP A 48 18.08 1.86 -17.01
N LYS A 49 18.89 2.47 -16.15
CA LYS A 49 19.67 1.90 -15.03
C LYS A 49 18.99 0.70 -14.38
N ARG A 50 17.72 0.79 -13.96
CA ARG A 50 17.04 -0.38 -13.36
C ARG A 50 16.99 -1.55 -14.35
N LYS A 51 16.58 -1.29 -15.60
CA LYS A 51 16.50 -2.32 -16.64
C LYS A 51 17.88 -2.83 -17.02
N ARG A 52 18.87 -1.95 -17.21
CA ARG A 52 20.27 -2.28 -17.49
C ARG A 52 20.88 -3.13 -16.39
N ASN A 53 20.68 -2.79 -15.11
CA ASN A 53 21.17 -3.56 -13.98
C ASN A 53 20.51 -4.95 -13.93
N LEU A 54 19.22 -5.03 -14.28
CA LEU A 54 18.51 -6.31 -14.34
C LEU A 54 18.99 -7.17 -15.52
N GLU A 55 19.22 -6.55 -16.68
CA GLU A 55 19.79 -7.20 -17.86
C GLU A 55 21.19 -7.75 -17.56
N GLU A 56 22.03 -6.95 -16.91
CA GLU A 56 23.36 -7.36 -16.43
C GLU A 56 23.28 -8.50 -15.42
N LEU A 57 22.37 -8.43 -14.46
CA LEU A 57 22.14 -9.54 -13.52
C LEU A 57 21.78 -10.84 -14.27
N PHE A 58 20.84 -10.77 -15.22
CA PHE A 58 20.46 -11.94 -16.02
C PHE A 58 21.57 -12.42 -16.96
N ARG A 59 22.45 -11.55 -17.42
CA ARG A 59 23.66 -11.92 -18.16
C ARG A 59 24.61 -12.72 -17.27
N LEU A 60 24.91 -12.21 -16.08
CA LEU A 60 25.79 -12.88 -15.11
C LEU A 60 25.25 -14.26 -14.67
N ILE A 61 23.94 -14.37 -14.42
CA ILE A 61 23.30 -15.65 -14.09
C ILE A 61 23.43 -16.67 -15.23
N ARG A 62 23.41 -16.23 -16.49
CA ARG A 62 23.61 -17.10 -17.66
C ARG A 62 25.07 -17.52 -17.83
N GLU A 63 26.01 -16.65 -17.51
CA GLU A 63 27.46 -16.92 -17.57
C GLU A 63 27.93 -17.85 -16.44
N GLN A 64 27.31 -17.76 -15.25
CA GLN A 64 27.58 -18.64 -14.11
C GLN A 64 26.31 -19.39 -13.70
N PRO A 65 26.05 -20.57 -14.30
CA PRO A 65 24.93 -21.40 -13.86
C PRO A 65 25.17 -21.85 -12.41
N PHE A 66 24.11 -21.79 -11.60
CA PHE A 66 24.14 -22.29 -10.24
C PHE A 66 24.42 -23.79 -10.21
N THR A 67 25.11 -24.26 -9.17
CA THR A 67 25.20 -25.69 -8.87
C THR A 67 23.81 -26.24 -8.57
N GLU A 68 23.53 -27.49 -8.92
CA GLU A 68 22.23 -28.14 -8.67
C GLU A 68 21.83 -28.12 -7.17
N ASP A 69 22.82 -28.00 -6.27
CA ASP A 69 22.63 -27.88 -4.82
C ASP A 69 22.22 -26.48 -4.33
N PHE A 70 22.19 -25.47 -5.19
CA PHE A 70 21.91 -24.09 -4.78
C PHE A 70 20.46 -23.89 -4.32
N ILE A 71 19.52 -24.64 -4.89
CA ILE A 71 18.10 -24.61 -4.51
C ILE A 71 17.76 -25.99 -3.95
N PRO A 72 17.81 -26.19 -2.62
CA PRO A 72 17.33 -27.43 -2.04
C PRO A 72 15.83 -27.61 -2.36
N PRO A 73 15.33 -28.85 -2.41
CA PRO A 73 13.92 -29.10 -2.68
C PRO A 73 13.06 -28.31 -1.70
N ARG A 74 12.16 -27.50 -2.25
CA ARG A 74 11.19 -26.74 -1.47
C ARG A 74 10.05 -27.68 -1.11
N ASP A 75 9.68 -27.65 0.17
CA ASP A 75 8.44 -28.27 0.64
C ASP A 75 7.26 -27.36 0.24
N ASP A 76 6.56 -27.76 -0.81
CA ASP A 76 5.40 -27.07 -1.37
C ASP A 76 4.08 -27.51 -0.72
N ALA A 77 4.13 -28.26 0.38
CA ALA A 77 2.92 -28.60 1.13
C ALA A 77 2.16 -27.33 1.52
N CYS A 78 0.83 -27.39 1.44
CA CYS A 78 -0.03 -26.32 1.92
C CYS A 78 0.22 -26.14 3.42
N ARG A 79 0.95 -25.08 3.78
CA ARG A 79 1.20 -24.72 5.18
C ARG A 79 0.01 -23.91 5.68
N PRO A 80 -0.42 -24.10 6.94
CA PRO A 80 -1.42 -23.23 7.55
C PRO A 80 -1.00 -21.76 7.39
N SER A 81 -1.97 -20.89 7.08
CA SER A 81 -1.69 -19.46 6.94
C SER A 81 -1.15 -18.94 8.28
N PRO A 82 0.00 -18.24 8.30
CA PRO A 82 0.49 -17.59 9.53
C PRO A 82 -0.47 -16.56 10.12
N PHE A 83 -1.53 -16.23 9.39
CA PHE A 83 -2.54 -15.23 9.74
C PHE A 83 -3.94 -15.84 9.98
N GLU A 84 -4.07 -17.16 10.10
CA GLU A 84 -5.37 -17.80 10.37
C GLU A 84 -6.02 -17.28 11.67
N ASP A 85 -5.19 -17.04 12.69
CA ASP A 85 -5.61 -16.45 13.98
C ASP A 85 -5.83 -14.93 13.93
N TRP A 86 -5.48 -14.26 12.82
CA TRP A 86 -5.62 -12.81 12.66
C TRP A 86 -7.08 -12.42 12.36
N GLU A 87 -7.76 -13.17 11.49
CA GLU A 87 -9.15 -12.88 11.11
C GLU A 87 -10.16 -13.14 12.24
N ALA A 88 -9.84 -14.08 13.15
CA ALA A 88 -10.67 -14.39 14.31
C ALA A 88 -10.75 -13.23 15.33
N ARG A 89 -9.82 -12.28 15.26
CA ARG A 89 -9.71 -11.17 16.22
C ARG A 89 -10.67 -10.02 15.93
N ASP A 90 -11.03 -9.83 14.66
CA ASP A 90 -11.90 -8.73 14.20
C ASP A 90 -13.40 -9.08 14.26
N LEU A 91 -13.76 -10.36 14.38
CA LEU A 91 -15.15 -10.84 14.52
C LEU A 91 -15.57 -11.09 15.97
N ALA A 92 -14.66 -10.93 16.94
CA ALA A 92 -15.00 -10.95 18.35
C ALA A 92 -15.66 -9.61 18.75
N GLU A 93 -16.96 -9.50 18.47
CA GLU A 93 -17.85 -8.53 19.10
C GLU A 93 -17.59 -8.48 20.62
N PRO A 94 -17.54 -7.29 21.25
CA PRO A 94 -17.30 -7.18 22.69
C PRO A 94 -18.37 -7.99 23.42
N THR A 95 -17.95 -9.08 24.07
CA THR A 95 -18.84 -9.95 24.82
C THR A 95 -19.52 -9.12 25.90
N GLN A 96 -20.82 -8.89 25.68
CA GLN A 96 -21.77 -8.26 26.58
C GLN A 96 -21.64 -8.89 27.98
N LEU A 97 -20.93 -8.23 28.88
CA LEU A 97 -21.00 -8.52 30.33
C LEU A 97 -22.26 -7.87 30.91
N GLU A 98 -23.41 -8.18 30.33
CA GLU A 98 -24.73 -7.76 30.78
C GLU A 98 -25.22 -8.75 31.86
N LYS A 99 -24.60 -8.72 33.04
CA LYS A 99 -25.07 -9.47 34.23
C LYS A 99 -24.94 -8.69 35.53
N VAL A 100 -25.31 -7.41 35.53
CA VAL A 100 -25.65 -6.69 36.77
C VAL A 100 -26.84 -5.80 36.46
N THR A 101 -28.06 -6.29 36.69
CA THR A 101 -29.25 -5.52 37.13
C THR A 101 -30.52 -6.29 36.79
N LYS A 102 -31.03 -7.07 37.74
CA LYS A 102 -32.47 -7.29 37.95
C LYS A 102 -32.69 -8.17 39.18
N VAL A 103 -32.86 -7.54 40.34
CA VAL A 103 -33.90 -7.97 41.30
C VAL A 103 -34.67 -6.72 41.70
N ALA A 104 -35.96 -6.78 41.42
CA ALA A 104 -36.91 -5.69 41.50
C ALA A 104 -37.50 -5.55 42.90
N LYS A 105 -37.73 -4.28 43.28
CA LYS A 105 -38.93 -3.72 43.93
C LYS A 105 -39.50 -4.47 45.15
N ARG A 106 -39.32 -3.88 46.34
CA ARG A 106 -40.27 -4.04 47.46
C ARG A 106 -40.60 -2.69 48.10
N THR A 107 -41.74 -2.16 47.64
CA THR A 107 -42.72 -1.26 48.27
C THR A 107 -42.39 -0.62 49.63
N ARG A 108 -42.52 0.71 49.71
CA ARG A 108 -43.06 1.40 50.89
C ARG A 108 -44.00 2.52 50.46
N LYS A 109 -45.30 2.36 50.74
CA LYS A 109 -46.30 3.44 50.74
C LYS A 109 -46.26 4.11 52.10
N THR A 110 -46.11 5.43 52.08
CA THR A 110 -46.25 6.39 53.18
C THR A 110 -47.67 6.42 53.72
N THR A 111 -47.86 6.59 55.04
CA THR A 111 -49.02 7.29 55.65
C THR A 111 -48.68 7.83 57.04
N VAL A 112 -48.92 9.14 57.20
CA VAL A 112 -49.10 10.04 58.37
C VAL A 112 -47.95 10.17 59.38
#